data_AF-A0A7C6FIC3-F1
#
_entry.id   AF-A0A7C6FIC3-F1
#
_cell.length_a   1.000
_cell.length_b   1.000
_cell.length_c   1.000
_cell.angle_alpha   90.00
_cell.angle_beta   90.00
_cell.angle_gamma   90.00
#
_symmetry.space_group_name_H-M   'P 1'
#
loop_
_entity.id
_entity.type
_entity.pdbx_description
1 polymer ?
#
loop_
_entity_poly.entity_id
_entity_poly.type
_entity_poly.pdbx_seq_one_letter_code
_entity_poly.pdbx_strand_id
1 'polypeptide(L)'
;MNSRERVMRSLNKEVPDRIPMDLGTTNCTTLTKKAYENLKKFLGIEKETRFMMENFQVVFVDEEVLQILNIDTRGIHPQPIFQKEIINNNSYRNEFGITFRMPQEGLYYDMVQHPLAGKSLEELKEYPWPNPENSMNLKGLQENAKKLHDKGEFCLVGDMIDTGIFEPCWYLRGFENYLMDLVIDPDFATSLIEGMYHYQLQRYSLFLQEVGEYLDIIFVGDDLATAENVIMNPQTYRNLIKPYHKEYFKNLKK
;
A
#
# COMPACT_ATOMS: atom_id res chain seq x y z
N MET A 1 -7.18 8.37 -29.29
CA MET A 1 -6.21 7.95 -28.27
C MET A 1 -6.96 7.16 -27.23
N ASN A 2 -6.56 5.91 -26.98
CA ASN A 2 -7.17 5.14 -25.90
C ASN A 2 -6.60 5.57 -24.53
N SER A 3 -7.13 5.01 -23.45
CA SER A 3 -6.73 5.41 -22.10
C SER A 3 -5.29 5.05 -21.78
N ARG A 4 -4.82 3.88 -22.21
CA ARG A 4 -3.41 3.47 -22.07
C ARG A 4 -2.45 4.46 -22.75
N GLU A 5 -2.68 4.77 -24.02
CA GLU A 5 -1.88 5.73 -24.79
C GLU A 5 -1.84 7.10 -24.11
N ARG A 6 -2.99 7.57 -23.60
CA ARG A 6 -3.11 8.87 -22.91
C ARG A 6 -2.22 8.97 -21.67
N VAL A 7 -2.24 7.92 -20.84
CA VAL A 7 -1.38 7.85 -19.64
C VAL A 7 0.08 7.76 -20.05
N MET A 8 0.43 6.87 -20.99
CA MET A 8 1.82 6.66 -21.40
C MET A 8 2.43 7.89 -22.06
N ARG A 9 1.68 8.65 -22.88
CA ARG A 9 2.17 9.92 -23.44
C ARG A 9 2.46 10.95 -22.35
N SER A 10 1.57 11.06 -21.36
CA SER A 10 1.75 11.97 -20.22
C SER A 10 3.01 11.63 -19.42
N LEU A 11 3.25 10.35 -19.13
CA LEU A 11 4.45 9.88 -18.43
C LEU A 11 5.74 10.12 -19.24
N ASN A 12 5.65 10.02 -20.57
CA ASN A 12 6.75 10.33 -21.48
C ASN A 12 6.91 11.83 -21.78
N LYS A 13 6.20 12.71 -21.05
CA LYS A 13 6.25 14.18 -21.19
C LYS A 13 5.80 14.67 -22.58
N GLU A 14 4.88 13.94 -23.20
CA GLU A 14 4.20 14.33 -24.43
C GLU A 14 2.79 14.85 -24.14
N VAL A 15 2.22 15.63 -25.06
CA VAL A 15 0.87 16.21 -24.91
C VAL A 15 -0.19 15.15 -25.29
N PRO A 16 -1.00 14.65 -24.33
CA PRO A 16 -2.13 13.77 -24.63
C PRO A 16 -3.31 14.55 -25.24
N ASP A 17 -4.39 13.84 -25.61
CA ASP A 17 -5.65 14.44 -26.07
C ASP A 17 -6.46 15.11 -24.93
N ARG A 18 -6.31 14.65 -23.69
CA ARG A 18 -6.81 15.27 -22.46
C ARG A 18 -5.98 14.84 -21.25
N ILE A 19 -6.21 15.47 -20.10
CA ILE A 19 -5.60 15.05 -18.82
C ILE A 19 -6.07 13.61 -18.48
N PRO A 20 -5.14 12.66 -18.25
CA PRO A 20 -5.50 11.33 -17.77
C PRO A 20 -6.03 11.38 -16.34
N MET A 21 -7.01 10.52 -16.03
CA MET A 21 -7.64 10.41 -14.72
C MET A 21 -7.39 9.04 -14.10
N ASP A 22 -7.07 9.04 -12.82
CA ASP A 22 -6.90 7.85 -12.00
C ASP A 22 -7.89 7.85 -10.84
N LEU A 23 -8.47 6.68 -10.56
CA LEU A 23 -9.33 6.43 -9.40
C LEU A 23 -9.31 4.93 -9.08
N GLY A 24 -9.08 4.59 -7.82
CA GLY A 24 -9.22 3.25 -7.28
C GLY A 24 -8.14 2.27 -7.70
N THR A 25 -7.00 2.75 -8.19
CA THR A 25 -5.87 1.90 -8.60
C THR A 25 -4.80 1.75 -7.52
N THR A 26 -4.87 2.55 -6.45
CA THR A 26 -4.03 2.41 -5.26
C THR A 26 -4.83 2.77 -4.00
N ASN A 27 -4.27 2.47 -2.84
CA ASN A 27 -4.81 2.92 -1.55
C ASN A 27 -4.84 4.46 -1.40
N CYS A 28 -4.07 5.20 -2.19
CA CYS A 28 -4.04 6.66 -2.19
C CYS A 28 -5.04 7.30 -3.17
N THR A 29 -5.57 6.55 -4.14
CA THR A 29 -6.50 7.08 -5.16
C THR A 29 -7.91 6.50 -5.04
N THR A 30 -8.24 5.93 -3.88
CA THR A 30 -9.55 5.33 -3.62
C THR A 30 -10.43 6.18 -2.69
N LEU A 31 -11.59 5.65 -2.30
CA LEU A 31 -12.56 6.26 -1.41
C LEU A 31 -12.67 5.50 -0.09
N THR A 32 -13.10 6.21 0.94
CA THR A 32 -13.57 5.57 2.18
C THR A 32 -14.92 4.90 1.92
N LYS A 33 -15.22 3.83 2.66
CA LYS A 33 -16.46 3.04 2.52
C LYS A 33 -17.71 3.91 2.50
N LYS A 34 -17.84 4.83 3.46
CA LYS A 34 -19.00 5.73 3.56
C LYS A 34 -19.14 6.64 2.34
N ALA A 35 -18.03 7.21 1.86
CA ALA A 35 -18.05 8.05 0.66
C ALA A 35 -18.42 7.23 -0.57
N TYR A 36 -17.87 6.03 -0.70
CA TYR A 36 -18.14 5.14 -1.84
C TYR A 36 -19.58 4.62 -1.86
N GLU A 37 -20.15 4.26 -0.71
CA GLU A 37 -21.55 3.83 -0.61
C GLU A 37 -22.52 4.96 -1.01
N ASN A 38 -22.22 6.20 -0.65
CA ASN A 38 -23.00 7.35 -1.10
C ASN A 38 -22.88 7.56 -2.62
N LEU A 39 -21.68 7.41 -3.18
CA LEU A 39 -21.46 7.49 -4.63
C LEU A 39 -22.24 6.40 -5.37
N LYS A 40 -22.17 5.15 -4.90
CA LYS A 40 -22.95 4.04 -5.49
C LYS A 40 -24.44 4.30 -5.44
N LYS A 41 -24.96 4.80 -4.31
CA LYS A 41 -26.37 5.18 -4.18
C LYS A 41 -26.76 6.28 -5.18
N PHE A 42 -25.91 7.29 -5.36
CA PHE A 42 -26.15 8.35 -6.34
C PHE A 42 -26.17 7.82 -7.78
N LEU A 43 -25.30 6.87 -8.10
CA LEU A 43 -25.20 6.25 -9.43
C LEU A 43 -26.22 5.11 -9.65
N GLY A 44 -27.00 4.73 -8.63
CA GLY A 44 -27.95 3.62 -8.72
C GLY A 44 -27.29 2.23 -8.80
N ILE A 45 -26.09 2.08 -8.23
CA ILE A 45 -25.33 0.83 -8.26
C ILE A 45 -25.55 0.03 -6.98
N GLU A 46 -26.09 -1.19 -7.12
CA GLU A 46 -26.33 -2.12 -6.01
C GLU A 46 -25.31 -3.27 -6.04
N LYS A 47 -24.13 -3.01 -5.48
CA LYS A 47 -23.05 -4.00 -5.31
C LYS A 47 -22.52 -3.98 -3.90
N GLU A 48 -22.02 -5.11 -3.42
CA GLU A 48 -21.33 -5.19 -2.13
C GLU A 48 -20.06 -4.33 -2.14
N THR A 49 -19.80 -3.62 -1.04
CA THR A 49 -18.57 -2.84 -0.88
C THR A 49 -17.45 -3.75 -0.38
N ARG A 50 -16.35 -3.85 -1.13
CA ARG A 50 -15.18 -4.66 -0.75
C ARG A 50 -14.07 -3.77 -0.23
N PHE A 51 -13.48 -4.11 0.92
CA PHE A 51 -12.37 -3.36 1.46
C PHE A 51 -11.07 -3.66 0.70
N MET A 52 -10.34 -2.59 0.41
CA MET A 52 -8.93 -2.64 0.04
C MET A 52 -8.08 -2.67 1.31
N MET A 53 -8.44 -1.85 2.31
CA MET A 53 -7.83 -1.86 3.63
C MET A 53 -8.88 -1.63 4.71
N GLU A 54 -8.99 -2.56 5.66
CA GLU A 54 -9.99 -2.47 6.71
C GLU A 54 -9.63 -1.48 7.81
N ASN A 55 -8.34 -1.29 8.14
CA ASN A 55 -7.90 -0.31 9.14
C ASN A 55 -8.24 1.13 8.74
N PHE A 56 -7.99 1.50 7.48
CA PHE A 56 -8.33 2.83 6.94
C PHE A 56 -9.73 2.91 6.31
N GLN A 57 -10.51 1.83 6.36
CA GLN A 57 -11.87 1.78 5.80
C GLN A 57 -11.95 2.23 4.33
N VAL A 58 -10.90 1.94 3.55
CA VAL A 58 -10.83 2.24 2.11
C VAL A 58 -11.16 1.02 1.26
N VAL A 59 -11.70 1.24 0.08
CA VAL A 59 -12.40 0.19 -0.68
C VAL A 59 -11.83 -0.04 -2.07
N PHE A 60 -12.17 -1.17 -2.67
CA PHE A 60 -12.02 -1.33 -4.12
C PHE A 60 -13.18 -0.63 -4.83
N VAL A 61 -12.85 0.18 -5.83
CA VAL A 61 -13.84 0.83 -6.70
C VAL A 61 -14.29 -0.17 -7.77
N ASP A 62 -15.59 -0.26 -8.00
CA ASP A 62 -16.18 -1.19 -8.97
C ASP A 62 -15.92 -0.73 -10.40
N GLU A 63 -15.66 -1.67 -11.30
CA GLU A 63 -15.41 -1.41 -12.73
C GLU A 63 -16.46 -0.50 -13.37
N GLU A 64 -17.73 -0.70 -13.02
CA GLU A 64 -18.85 0.10 -13.53
C GLU A 64 -18.73 1.58 -13.17
N VAL A 65 -18.26 1.89 -11.95
CA VAL A 65 -18.00 3.28 -11.54
C VAL A 65 -16.83 3.86 -12.33
N LEU A 66 -15.76 3.09 -12.50
CA LEU A 66 -14.59 3.52 -13.28
C LEU A 66 -14.96 3.81 -14.75
N GLN A 67 -15.86 3.02 -15.32
CA GLN A 67 -16.41 3.24 -16.66
C GLN A 67 -17.27 4.50 -16.73
N ILE A 68 -18.23 4.68 -15.82
CA ILE A 68 -19.10 5.87 -15.77
C ILE A 68 -18.27 7.16 -15.66
N LEU A 69 -17.20 7.13 -14.87
CA LEU A 69 -16.32 8.26 -14.65
C LEU A 69 -15.22 8.41 -15.70
N ASN A 70 -15.15 7.54 -16.72
CA ASN A 70 -14.14 7.54 -17.78
C ASN A 70 -12.70 7.55 -17.24
N ILE A 71 -12.44 6.72 -16.22
CA ILE A 71 -11.12 6.56 -15.59
C ILE A 71 -10.18 5.81 -16.54
N ASP A 72 -8.97 6.34 -16.69
CA ASP A 72 -8.02 5.92 -17.72
C ASP A 72 -7.15 4.71 -17.31
N THR A 73 -7.17 4.38 -16.02
CA THR A 73 -6.32 3.38 -15.38
C THR A 73 -7.14 2.24 -14.78
N ARG A 74 -6.51 1.08 -14.58
CA ARG A 74 -7.07 -0.04 -13.80
C ARG A 74 -6.02 -0.61 -12.85
N GLY A 75 -6.43 -0.80 -11.60
CA GLY A 75 -5.62 -1.39 -10.56
C GLY A 75 -5.54 -2.91 -10.73
N ILE A 76 -4.33 -3.45 -10.71
CA ILE A 76 -4.06 -4.88 -10.58
C ILE A 76 -3.58 -5.08 -9.15
N HIS A 77 -4.46 -5.66 -8.34
CA HIS A 77 -4.22 -5.88 -6.92
C HIS A 77 -4.35 -7.35 -6.58
N PRO A 78 -3.46 -7.90 -5.74
CA PRO A 78 -3.73 -9.18 -5.13
C PRO A 78 -4.91 -9.03 -4.16
N GLN A 79 -5.65 -10.12 -3.90
CA GLN A 79 -6.70 -10.06 -2.89
C GLN A 79 -6.04 -10.04 -1.50
N PRO A 80 -6.25 -9.00 -0.66
CA PRO A 80 -5.60 -8.92 0.64
C PRO A 80 -6.14 -10.01 1.59
N ILE A 81 -5.26 -10.58 2.41
CA ILE A 81 -5.63 -11.49 3.50
C ILE A 81 -5.42 -10.76 4.83
N PHE A 82 -6.52 -10.36 5.45
CA PHE A 82 -6.46 -9.70 6.75
C PHE A 82 -6.40 -10.72 7.88
N GLN A 83 -5.18 -11.09 8.30
CA GLN A 83 -4.98 -11.95 9.46
C GLN A 83 -5.33 -11.17 10.73
N LYS A 84 -6.32 -11.67 11.47
CA LYS A 84 -6.85 -10.97 12.64
C LYS A 84 -7.09 -11.91 13.80
N GLU A 85 -6.50 -11.57 14.93
CA GLU A 85 -6.91 -12.06 16.23
C GLU A 85 -7.88 -11.04 16.84
N ILE A 86 -9.16 -11.43 16.96
CA ILE A 86 -10.18 -10.57 17.54
C ILE A 86 -9.96 -10.48 19.05
N ILE A 87 -9.72 -9.27 19.55
CA ILE A 87 -9.57 -9.02 21.00
C ILE A 87 -10.95 -8.73 21.60
N ASN A 88 -11.75 -7.90 20.94
CA ASN A 88 -13.12 -7.56 21.32
C ASN A 88 -13.88 -6.95 20.13
N ASN A 89 -15.11 -6.46 20.37
CA ASN A 89 -16.01 -5.97 19.31
C ASN A 89 -15.44 -4.84 18.44
N ASN A 90 -14.51 -4.02 18.95
CA ASN A 90 -13.95 -2.90 18.21
C ASN A 90 -12.42 -2.94 18.09
N SER A 91 -11.78 -4.05 18.49
CA SER A 91 -10.32 -4.16 18.51
C SER A 91 -9.85 -5.51 18.01
N TYR A 92 -8.76 -5.51 17.25
CA TYR A 92 -8.09 -6.72 16.77
C TYR A 92 -6.59 -6.53 16.78
N ARG A 93 -5.85 -7.65 16.78
CA ARG A 93 -4.41 -7.67 16.55
C ARG A 93 -4.12 -8.27 15.18
N ASN A 94 -3.25 -7.63 14.41
CA ASN A 94 -2.85 -8.11 13.09
C ASN A 94 -1.67 -9.11 13.18
N GLU A 95 -1.25 -9.63 12.03
CA GLU A 95 -0.13 -10.57 11.89
C GLU A 95 1.21 -10.04 12.40
N PHE A 96 1.42 -8.73 12.35
CA PHE A 96 2.60 -8.08 12.90
C PHE A 96 2.52 -7.89 14.43
N GLY A 97 1.39 -8.20 15.06
CA GLY A 97 1.19 -7.98 16.49
C GLY A 97 0.79 -6.54 16.85
N ILE A 98 0.48 -5.69 15.86
CA ILE A 98 -0.07 -4.35 16.09
C ILE A 98 -1.52 -4.48 16.52
N THR A 99 -1.89 -3.81 17.61
CA THR A 99 -3.29 -3.77 18.05
C THR A 99 -3.98 -2.53 17.51
N PHE A 100 -5.07 -2.77 16.79
CA PHE A 100 -5.94 -1.76 16.23
C PHE A 100 -7.23 -1.66 17.04
N ARG A 101 -7.74 -0.45 17.25
CA ARG A 101 -9.02 -0.19 17.90
C ARG A 101 -9.79 0.89 17.17
N MET A 102 -11.04 0.62 16.81
CA MET A 102 -11.96 1.63 16.30
C MET A 102 -12.62 2.35 17.49
N PRO A 103 -12.47 3.69 17.62
CA PRO A 103 -13.23 4.47 18.60
C PRO A 103 -14.75 4.34 18.37
N GLN A 104 -15.56 4.52 19.41
CA GLN A 104 -17.02 4.32 19.35
C GLN A 104 -17.72 5.15 18.25
N GLU A 105 -17.20 6.34 17.95
CA GLU A 105 -17.65 7.23 16.88
C GLU A 105 -16.55 7.45 15.81
N GLY A 106 -15.55 6.58 15.81
CA GLY A 106 -14.43 6.65 14.88
C GLY A 106 -14.82 6.22 13.48
N LEU A 107 -14.15 6.81 12.48
CA LEU A 107 -14.29 6.39 11.09
C LEU A 107 -13.24 5.37 10.67
N TYR A 108 -12.19 5.19 11.47
CA TYR A 108 -11.02 4.36 11.17
C TYR A 108 -10.53 3.65 12.43
N TYR A 109 -9.63 2.68 12.26
CA TYR A 109 -8.94 2.05 13.38
C TYR A 109 -7.67 2.82 13.74
N ASP A 110 -7.50 3.08 15.03
CA ASP A 110 -6.27 3.63 15.57
C ASP A 110 -5.33 2.49 15.98
N MET A 111 -4.03 2.66 15.73
CA MET A 111 -3.01 1.82 16.35
C MET A 111 -2.88 2.20 17.83
N VAL A 112 -3.16 1.25 18.72
CA VAL A 112 -3.17 1.50 20.17
C VAL A 112 -2.08 0.71 20.91
N GLN A 113 -1.47 -0.29 20.27
CA GLN A 113 -0.29 -0.99 20.79
C GLN A 113 0.63 -1.38 19.64
N HIS A 114 1.94 -1.20 19.86
CA HIS A 114 3.00 -1.46 18.89
C HIS A 114 3.91 -2.58 19.43
N PRO A 115 4.17 -3.65 18.66
CA PRO A 115 4.86 -4.86 19.13
C PRO A 115 6.31 -4.62 19.57
N LEU A 116 6.96 -3.60 19.01
CA LEU A 116 8.37 -3.27 19.27
C LEU A 116 8.56 -2.02 20.14
N ALA A 117 7.48 -1.47 20.71
CA ALA A 117 7.59 -0.35 21.64
C ALA A 117 8.42 -0.74 22.86
N GLY A 118 9.49 0.02 23.13
CA GLY A 118 10.40 -0.21 24.26
C GLY A 118 11.27 -1.47 24.17
N LYS A 119 11.31 -2.14 23.02
CA LYS A 119 12.12 -3.35 22.80
C LYS A 119 13.59 -3.04 22.50
N SER A 120 14.50 -3.91 22.92
CA SER A 120 15.92 -3.80 22.57
C SER A 120 16.21 -4.26 21.13
N LEU A 121 17.42 -3.97 20.65
CA LEU A 121 17.89 -4.46 19.35
C LEU A 121 17.96 -5.99 19.29
N GLU A 122 18.31 -6.66 20.39
CA GLU A 122 18.32 -8.11 20.51
C GLU A 122 16.91 -8.68 20.39
N GLU A 123 15.93 -8.07 21.05
CA GLU A 123 14.52 -8.47 20.93
C GLU A 123 13.98 -8.25 19.51
N LEU A 124 14.43 -7.20 18.80
CA LEU A 124 14.10 -6.99 17.38
C LEU A 124 14.69 -8.10 16.49
N LYS A 125 15.92 -8.54 16.73
CA LYS A 125 16.54 -9.62 15.94
C LYS A 125 15.80 -10.95 16.07
N GLU A 126 15.11 -11.16 17.19
CA GLU A 126 14.27 -12.33 17.45
C GLU A 126 12.79 -12.12 17.09
N TYR A 127 12.43 -10.94 16.55
CA TYR A 127 11.05 -10.62 16.22
C TYR A 127 10.49 -11.60 15.17
N PRO A 128 9.32 -12.23 15.43
CA PRO A 128 8.75 -13.22 14.54
C PRO A 128 8.07 -12.55 13.34
N TRP A 129 8.87 -12.20 12.32
CA TRP A 129 8.38 -11.62 11.07
C TRP A 129 7.28 -12.50 10.44
N PRO A 130 6.12 -11.93 10.05
CA PRO A 130 5.08 -12.67 9.35
C PRO A 130 5.58 -13.23 8.03
N ASN A 131 5.03 -14.36 7.58
CA ASN A 131 5.33 -14.89 6.24
C ASN A 131 4.64 -14.05 5.16
N PRO A 132 5.39 -13.41 4.23
CA PRO A 132 4.85 -12.66 3.09
C PRO A 132 3.81 -13.40 2.24
N GLU A 133 3.94 -14.72 2.08
CA GLU A 133 3.01 -15.53 1.27
C GLU A 133 1.61 -15.56 1.87
N ASN A 134 1.49 -15.37 3.19
CA ASN A 134 0.20 -15.36 3.88
C ASN A 134 -0.46 -13.97 3.89
N SER A 135 0.17 -12.95 3.29
CA SER A 135 -0.36 -11.57 3.26
C SER A 135 -1.43 -11.37 2.19
N MET A 136 -1.46 -12.22 1.17
CA MET A 136 -2.28 -11.99 -0.02
C MET A 136 -2.60 -13.27 -0.79
N ASN A 137 -3.69 -13.24 -1.54
CA ASN A 137 -4.11 -14.31 -2.45
C ASN A 137 -3.96 -13.85 -3.90
N LEU A 138 -3.17 -14.60 -4.67
CA LEU A 138 -2.84 -14.31 -6.07
C LEU A 138 -3.74 -15.07 -7.08
N LYS A 139 -4.69 -15.89 -6.60
CA LYS A 139 -5.50 -16.75 -7.46
C LYS A 139 -6.28 -15.94 -8.51
N GLY A 140 -6.10 -16.29 -9.78
CA GLY A 140 -6.79 -15.67 -10.91
C GLY A 140 -6.27 -14.27 -11.28
N LEU A 141 -5.25 -13.78 -10.59
CA LEU A 141 -4.70 -12.44 -10.80
C LEU A 141 -4.00 -12.31 -12.15
N GLN A 142 -3.17 -13.32 -12.51
CA GLN A 142 -2.50 -13.38 -13.81
C GLN A 142 -3.50 -13.39 -14.97
N GLU A 143 -4.52 -14.23 -14.91
CA GLU A 143 -5.56 -14.32 -15.96
C GLU A 143 -6.28 -12.98 -16.16
N ASN A 144 -6.63 -12.30 -15.06
CA ASN A 144 -7.27 -10.99 -15.10
C ASN A 144 -6.35 -9.91 -15.69
N ALA A 145 -5.10 -9.84 -15.21
CA ALA A 145 -4.10 -8.89 -15.71
C ALA A 145 -3.84 -9.09 -17.21
N LYS A 146 -3.62 -10.34 -17.64
CA LYS A 146 -3.43 -10.70 -19.04
C LYS A 146 -4.63 -10.28 -19.90
N LYS A 147 -5.85 -10.59 -19.47
CA LYS A 147 -7.07 -10.23 -20.20
C LYS A 147 -7.19 -8.72 -20.42
N LEU A 148 -6.88 -7.92 -19.42
CA LEU A 148 -6.91 -6.46 -19.52
C LEU A 148 -5.77 -5.92 -20.39
N HIS A 149 -4.58 -6.50 -20.25
CA HIS A 149 -3.41 -6.17 -21.06
C HIS A 149 -3.64 -6.44 -22.56
N ASP A 150 -4.13 -7.63 -22.90
CA ASP A 150 -4.39 -8.06 -24.29
C ASP A 150 -5.40 -7.14 -24.99
N LYS A 151 -6.37 -6.59 -24.24
CA LYS A 151 -7.30 -5.57 -24.77
C LYS A 151 -6.61 -4.24 -25.05
N GLY A 152 -5.62 -3.88 -24.24
CA GLY A 152 -4.80 -2.68 -24.43
C GLY A 152 -5.55 -1.34 -24.28
N GLU A 153 -6.75 -1.36 -23.69
CA GLU A 153 -7.63 -0.18 -23.58
C GLU A 153 -7.21 0.78 -22.47
N PHE A 154 -6.76 0.24 -21.32
CA PHE A 154 -6.48 0.97 -20.09
C PHE A 154 -5.00 0.84 -19.69
N CYS A 155 -4.50 1.84 -18.97
CA CYS A 155 -3.19 1.75 -18.32
C CYS A 155 -3.31 0.87 -17.06
N LEU A 156 -2.49 -0.17 -16.95
CA LEU A 156 -2.52 -1.09 -15.82
C LEU A 156 -1.52 -0.68 -14.74
N VAL A 157 -2.02 -0.43 -13.54
CA VAL A 157 -1.23 -0.03 -12.36
C VAL A 157 -1.20 -1.20 -11.39
N GLY A 158 -0.02 -1.75 -11.12
CA GLY A 158 0.16 -2.77 -10.10
C GLY A 158 0.40 -2.16 -8.72
N ASP A 159 -0.39 -2.57 -7.74
CA ASP A 159 -0.23 -2.18 -6.34
C ASP A 159 -0.63 -3.36 -5.44
N MET A 160 0.29 -3.74 -4.54
CA MET A 160 0.05 -4.83 -3.59
C MET A 160 -0.62 -4.37 -2.28
N ILE A 161 -0.85 -3.07 -2.12
CA ILE A 161 -1.35 -2.45 -0.89
C ILE A 161 -0.30 -2.54 0.24
N ASP A 162 -0.12 -1.46 1.00
CA ASP A 162 0.91 -1.33 2.04
C ASP A 162 2.32 -1.62 1.50
N THR A 163 2.86 -0.70 0.70
CA THR A 163 4.09 -0.90 -0.08
C THR A 163 5.32 -0.20 0.49
N GLY A 164 5.13 0.66 1.50
CA GLY A 164 6.21 1.40 2.15
C GLY A 164 7.16 0.48 2.92
N ILE A 165 8.40 0.94 3.10
CA ILE A 165 9.39 0.25 3.93
C ILE A 165 9.78 1.08 5.15
N PHE A 166 9.66 2.40 5.10
CA PHE A 166 9.87 3.29 6.23
C PHE A 166 8.59 3.41 7.06
N GLU A 167 7.45 3.61 6.40
CA GLU A 167 6.19 3.84 7.10
C GLU A 167 5.79 2.71 8.06
N PRO A 168 5.81 1.43 7.63
CA PRO A 168 5.47 0.34 8.52
C PRO A 168 6.41 0.20 9.73
N CYS A 169 7.64 0.73 9.69
CA CYS A 169 8.55 0.67 10.83
C CYS A 169 8.01 1.43 12.04
N TRP A 170 7.42 2.62 11.84
CA TRP A 170 6.80 3.33 12.96
C TRP A 170 5.47 2.71 13.40
N TYR A 171 4.81 1.91 12.56
CA TYR A 171 3.68 1.10 13.00
C TYR A 171 4.12 0.00 13.97
N LEU A 172 5.32 -0.57 13.78
CA LEU A 172 5.84 -1.63 14.65
C LEU A 172 6.45 -1.09 15.95
N ARG A 173 7.16 0.03 15.86
CA ARG A 173 7.94 0.62 16.96
C ARG A 173 7.18 1.69 17.75
N GLY A 174 6.17 2.30 17.13
CA GLY A 174 5.52 3.53 17.57
C GLY A 174 6.17 4.76 16.93
N PHE A 175 5.34 5.74 16.55
CA PHE A 175 5.78 6.93 15.80
C PHE A 175 6.92 7.69 16.46
N GLU A 176 6.70 8.14 17.69
CA GLU A 176 7.69 8.92 18.44
C GLU A 176 8.97 8.13 18.67
N ASN A 177 8.84 6.85 19.07
CA ASN A 177 9.98 5.98 19.32
C ASN A 177 10.85 5.81 18.07
N TYR A 178 10.25 5.48 16.92
CA TYR A 178 11.02 5.24 15.70
C TYR A 178 11.72 6.51 15.21
N LEU A 179 11.05 7.67 15.28
CA LEU A 179 11.67 8.94 14.92
C LEU A 179 12.82 9.32 15.87
N MET A 180 12.71 9.00 17.16
CA MET A 180 13.80 9.15 18.11
C MET A 180 14.96 8.20 17.79
N ASP A 181 14.68 6.93 17.48
CA ASP A 181 15.69 5.92 17.14
C ASP A 181 16.55 6.36 15.94
N LEU A 182 15.97 7.05 14.94
CA LEU A 182 16.75 7.61 13.82
C LEU A 182 17.90 8.54 14.25
N VAL A 183 17.86 9.07 15.47
CA VAL A 183 18.88 9.95 16.04
C VAL A 183 19.67 9.27 17.15
N ILE A 184 19.00 8.63 18.10
CA ILE A 184 19.62 8.13 19.33
C ILE A 184 20.00 6.65 19.28
N ASP A 185 19.37 5.86 18.39
CA ASP A 185 19.65 4.44 18.20
C ASP A 185 19.55 4.04 16.71
N PRO A 186 20.50 4.52 15.87
CA PRO A 186 20.46 4.25 14.43
C PRO A 186 20.60 2.76 14.10
N ASP A 187 21.23 1.96 14.98
CA ASP A 187 21.39 0.52 14.78
C ASP A 187 20.05 -0.21 14.91
N PHE A 188 19.19 0.19 15.86
CA PHE A 188 17.81 -0.28 15.92
C PHE A 188 17.03 0.16 14.70
N ALA A 189 17.10 1.45 14.34
CA ALA A 189 16.31 1.99 13.24
C ALA A 189 16.65 1.34 11.89
N THR A 190 17.94 1.10 11.64
CA THR A 190 18.44 0.44 10.42
C THR A 190 18.11 -1.05 10.39
N SER A 191 18.23 -1.75 11.53
CA SER A 191 17.85 -3.16 11.63
C SER A 191 16.34 -3.36 11.38
N LEU A 192 15.50 -2.43 11.83
CA LEU A 192 14.05 -2.52 11.64
C LEU A 192 13.64 -2.30 10.18
N ILE A 193 14.19 -1.28 9.51
CA ILE A 193 13.90 -1.05 8.08
C ILE A 193 14.50 -2.13 7.19
N GLU A 194 15.63 -2.74 7.58
CA GLU A 194 16.19 -3.89 6.85
C GLU A 194 15.21 -5.09 6.85
N GLY A 195 14.67 -5.44 8.03
CA GLY A 195 13.67 -6.50 8.12
C GLY A 195 12.41 -6.18 7.32
N MET A 196 11.91 -4.94 7.39
CA MET A 196 10.76 -4.51 6.62
C MET A 196 11.02 -4.53 5.11
N TYR A 197 12.20 -4.07 4.69
CA TYR A 197 12.66 -4.15 3.30
C TYR A 197 12.64 -5.59 2.79
N HIS A 198 13.17 -6.54 3.54
CA HIS A 198 13.17 -7.96 3.14
C HIS A 198 11.76 -8.53 3.02
N TYR A 199 10.89 -8.23 4.00
CA TYR A 199 9.49 -8.62 3.97
C TYR A 199 8.77 -8.09 2.71
N GLN A 200 8.89 -6.79 2.45
CA GLN A 200 8.23 -6.13 1.32
C GLN A 200 8.80 -6.55 -0.03
N LEU A 201 10.11 -6.81 -0.11
CA LEU A 201 10.74 -7.29 -1.33
C LEU A 201 10.24 -8.69 -1.70
N GLN A 202 10.06 -9.58 -0.72
CA GLN A 202 9.50 -10.91 -0.97
C GLN A 202 8.04 -10.81 -1.44
N ARG A 203 7.22 -9.95 -0.83
CA ARG A 203 5.85 -9.67 -1.32
C ARG A 203 5.87 -9.23 -2.78
N TYR A 204 6.74 -8.29 -3.15
CA TYR A 204 6.79 -7.79 -4.53
C TYR A 204 7.27 -8.84 -5.50
N SER A 205 8.24 -9.66 -5.12
CA SER A 205 8.71 -10.75 -5.96
C SER A 205 7.57 -11.71 -6.30
N LEU A 206 6.74 -12.10 -5.33
CA LEU A 206 5.59 -12.99 -5.55
C LEU A 206 4.55 -12.35 -6.48
N PHE A 207 4.21 -11.08 -6.24
CA PHE A 207 3.24 -10.36 -7.07
C PHE A 207 3.74 -10.13 -8.50
N LEU A 208 4.97 -9.65 -8.68
CA LEU A 208 5.53 -9.33 -10.00
C LEU A 208 5.85 -10.56 -10.82
N GLN A 209 6.15 -11.71 -10.21
CA GLN A 209 6.26 -12.99 -10.93
C GLN A 209 4.95 -13.37 -11.62
N GLU A 210 3.81 -13.06 -11.00
CA GLU A 210 2.48 -13.38 -11.55
C GLU A 210 2.01 -12.36 -12.60
N VAL A 211 2.25 -11.07 -12.38
CA VAL A 211 1.64 -10.02 -13.22
C VAL A 211 2.59 -9.04 -13.88
N GLY A 212 3.89 -9.06 -13.55
CA GLY A 212 4.84 -8.01 -13.93
C GLY A 212 4.88 -7.72 -15.44
N GLU A 213 4.80 -8.75 -16.27
CA GLU A 213 4.81 -8.62 -17.74
C GLU A 213 3.58 -7.87 -18.32
N TYR A 214 2.49 -7.78 -17.55
CA TYR A 214 1.24 -7.17 -18.00
C TYR A 214 1.07 -5.71 -17.55
N LEU A 215 1.87 -5.26 -16.60
CA LEU A 215 1.74 -3.93 -15.98
C LEU A 215 2.39 -2.84 -16.83
N ASP A 216 1.77 -1.65 -16.82
CA ASP A 216 2.38 -0.43 -17.37
C ASP A 216 3.12 0.36 -16.29
N ILE A 217 2.59 0.34 -15.06
CA ILE A 217 3.08 1.10 -13.91
C ILE A 217 3.08 0.18 -12.68
N ILE A 218 4.09 0.33 -11.83
CA ILE A 218 4.10 -0.22 -10.48
C ILE A 218 4.03 0.96 -9.51
N PHE A 219 3.07 0.93 -8.59
CA PHE A 219 2.98 1.88 -7.50
C PHE A 219 3.83 1.43 -6.33
N VAL A 220 4.47 2.38 -5.66
CA VAL A 220 5.11 2.23 -4.35
C VAL A 220 4.88 3.56 -3.62
N GLY A 221 4.34 3.49 -2.40
CA GLY A 221 4.08 4.64 -1.53
C GLY A 221 4.83 4.50 -0.22
N ASP A 222 5.35 5.62 0.30
CA ASP A 222 5.96 5.69 1.63
C ASP A 222 5.82 7.11 2.20
N ASP A 223 5.54 7.21 3.49
CA ASP A 223 5.19 8.46 4.16
C ASP A 223 6.43 9.09 4.82
N LEU A 224 7.03 10.04 4.09
CA LEU A 224 8.27 10.74 4.48
C LEU A 224 8.06 12.21 4.87
N ALA A 225 6.82 12.70 4.81
CA ALA A 225 6.49 14.11 5.04
C ALA A 225 5.17 14.27 5.80
N THR A 226 5.07 15.38 6.53
CA THR A 226 3.82 15.90 7.09
C THR A 226 3.18 16.89 6.10
N ALA A 227 2.07 17.49 6.48
CA ALA A 227 1.44 18.55 5.71
C ALA A 227 2.34 19.79 5.50
N GLU A 228 3.32 20.02 6.38
CA GLU A 228 4.13 21.23 6.36
C GLU A 228 5.58 20.98 5.90
N ASN A 229 6.18 19.84 6.26
CA ASN A 229 7.60 19.57 6.02
C ASN A 229 7.93 18.07 6.01
N VAL A 230 9.15 17.72 5.60
CA VAL A 230 9.69 16.36 5.75
C VAL A 230 9.75 15.94 7.23
N ILE A 231 9.46 14.67 7.51
CA ILE A 231 9.39 14.12 8.89
C ILE A 231 10.77 14.05 9.56
N MET A 232 11.84 13.98 8.76
CA MET A 232 13.22 13.88 9.25
C MET A 232 14.16 14.81 8.48
N ASN A 233 15.33 15.09 9.06
CA ASN A 233 16.38 15.81 8.37
C ASN A 233 16.77 15.07 7.06
N PRO A 234 16.87 15.76 5.91
CA PRO A 234 17.24 15.13 4.64
C PRO A 234 18.56 14.34 4.68
N GLN A 235 19.51 14.71 5.54
CA GLN A 235 20.75 13.97 5.72
C GLN A 235 20.52 12.64 6.45
N THR A 236 19.66 12.61 7.47
CA THR A 236 19.23 11.38 8.16
C THR A 236 18.60 10.42 7.15
N TYR A 237 17.66 10.91 6.33
CA TYR A 237 17.07 10.11 5.25
C TYR A 237 18.13 9.53 4.31
N ARG A 238 19.06 10.36 3.83
CA ARG A 238 20.11 9.92 2.88
C ARG A 238 21.03 8.85 3.46
N ASN A 239 21.31 8.92 4.76
CA ASN A 239 22.23 8.01 5.43
C ASN A 239 21.55 6.70 5.82
N LEU A 240 20.34 6.76 6.39
CA LEU A 240 19.71 5.60 7.03
C LEU A 240 18.63 4.94 6.17
N ILE A 241 17.82 5.71 5.43
CA ILE A 241 16.61 5.20 4.77
C ILE A 241 16.81 5.01 3.26
N LYS A 242 17.41 6.01 2.60
CA LYS A 242 17.65 6.03 1.15
C LYS A 242 18.40 4.80 0.62
N PRO A 243 19.40 4.21 1.32
CA PRO A 243 20.04 2.98 0.84
C PRO A 243 19.05 1.84 0.61
N TYR A 244 18.11 1.63 1.54
CA TYR A 244 17.06 0.61 1.41
C TYR A 244 16.06 0.94 0.31
N HIS A 245 15.58 2.18 0.22
CA HIS A 245 14.74 2.60 -0.91
C HIS A 245 15.43 2.37 -2.26
N LYS A 246 16.71 2.71 -2.37
CA LYS A 246 17.47 2.52 -3.62
C LYS A 246 17.51 1.05 -4.03
N GLU A 247 17.85 0.15 -3.11
CA GLU A 247 17.89 -1.29 -3.43
C GLU A 247 16.48 -1.84 -3.66
N TYR A 248 15.47 -1.36 -2.93
CA TYR A 248 14.07 -1.73 -3.15
C TYR A 248 13.62 -1.39 -4.57
N PHE A 249 13.69 -0.13 -4.99
CA PHE A 249 13.31 0.28 -6.34
C PHE A 249 14.14 -0.38 -7.45
N LYS A 250 15.42 -0.68 -7.18
CA LYS A 250 16.29 -1.38 -8.14
C LYS A 250 15.83 -2.82 -8.37
N ASN A 251 15.30 -3.50 -7.35
CA ASN A 251 14.81 -4.86 -7.50
C ASN A 251 13.40 -4.92 -8.11
N LEU A 252 12.59 -3.86 -7.99
CA LEU A 252 11.26 -3.78 -8.64
C LEU A 252 11.30 -3.49 -10.14
N LYS A 253 12.43 -3.00 -10.66
CA LYS A 253 12.60 -2.63 -12.08
C LYS A 253 13.22 -3.73 -12.96
N LYS A 254 13.38 -4.93 -12.41
CA LYS A 254 13.92 -6.09 -13.12
C LYS A 254 12.78 -6.88 -13.75
#